data_AF-A0A1G3I8D6-F1
#
_entry.id   AF-A0A1G3I8D6-F1
#
_cell.length_a   1.000
_cell.length_b   1.000
_cell.length_c   1.000
_cell.angle_alpha   90.00
_cell.angle_beta   90.00
_cell.angle_gamma   90.00
#
_symmetry.space_group_name_H-M   'P 1'
#
loop_
_entity.id
_entity.type
_entity.pdbx_description
1 polymer ?
#
loop_
_entity_poly.entity_id
_entity_poly.type
_entity_poly.pdbx_seq_one_letter_code
_entity_poly.pdbx_strand_id
1 'polypeptide(L)'
;MSVNNQYDILKKEVVHLFEHLQKIKKEVASIKHPNLNIDHFGTVADQLTAIAKATEDATETIMESTEGINDVILELREQIKYAGAAYYFDKMAGKISLIFEACSFQDITGQRIAKIVKEMNLIEGTLNSLVVILGEGGLAALPLDEKKINDGSDGDVVMTGPQLNNEGVSQSDIDKLFG
;
A
#
# COMPACT_ATOMS: atom_id res chain seq x y z
N MET A 1 -4.26 28.81 -50.32
CA MET A 1 -4.67 28.76 -48.90
C MET A 1 -4.24 30.08 -48.27
N SER A 2 -5.19 30.93 -47.85
CA SER A 2 -4.93 32.30 -47.41
C SER A 2 -4.46 32.34 -45.95
N VAL A 3 -3.50 33.22 -45.64
CA VAL A 3 -2.87 33.44 -44.32
C VAL A 3 -3.88 33.64 -43.19
N ASN A 4 -5.06 34.21 -43.48
CA ASN A 4 -6.15 34.37 -42.50
C ASN A 4 -6.67 33.03 -41.95
N ASN A 5 -6.70 31.97 -42.76
CA ASN A 5 -7.15 30.65 -42.32
C ASN A 5 -6.16 30.01 -41.34
N GLN A 6 -4.86 30.25 -41.50
CA GLN A 6 -3.85 29.80 -40.54
C GLN A 6 -3.94 30.56 -39.21
N TYR A 7 -4.28 31.85 -39.25
CA TYR A 7 -4.48 32.66 -38.05
C TYR A 7 -5.68 32.19 -37.22
N ASP A 8 -6.80 31.87 -37.87
CA ASP A 8 -7.99 31.34 -37.21
C ASP A 8 -7.77 29.94 -36.61
N ILE A 9 -7.00 29.08 -37.30
CA ILE A 9 -6.59 27.77 -36.79
C ILE A 9 -5.70 27.93 -35.56
N LEU A 10 -4.68 28.80 -35.62
CA LEU A 10 -3.79 29.05 -34.49
C LEU A 10 -4.56 29.60 -33.28
N LYS A 11 -5.50 30.52 -33.50
CA LYS A 11 -6.34 31.07 -32.43
C LYS A 11 -7.18 29.99 -31.75
N LYS A 12 -7.80 29.08 -32.53
CA LYS A 12 -8.54 27.94 -31.98
C LYS A 12 -7.63 27.02 -31.17
N GLU A 13 -6.43 26.74 -31.67
CA GLU A 13 -5.48 25.86 -31.00
C GLU A 13 -5.01 26.44 -29.65
N VAL A 14 -4.78 27.77 -29.60
CA VAL A 14 -4.41 28.46 -28.35
C VAL A 14 -5.54 28.42 -27.33
N VAL A 15 -6.80 28.57 -27.76
CA VAL A 15 -7.97 28.46 -26.87
C VAL A 15 -8.09 27.04 -26.33
N HIS A 16 -7.97 26.02 -27.18
CA HIS A 16 -7.98 24.62 -26.76
C HIS A 16 -6.84 24.29 -25.78
N LEU A 17 -5.64 24.84 -26.00
CA LEU A 17 -4.51 24.67 -25.09
C LEU A 17 -4.81 25.29 -23.71
N PHE A 18 -5.40 26.49 -23.71
CA PHE A 18 -5.80 27.16 -22.48
C PHE A 18 -6.86 26.37 -21.70
N GLU A 19 -7.88 25.83 -22.38
CA GLU A 19 -8.91 24.99 -21.75
C GLU A 19 -8.30 23.72 -21.13
N HIS A 20 -7.37 23.07 -21.82
CA HIS A 20 -6.65 21.92 -21.28
C HIS A 20 -5.79 22.29 -20.05
N LEU A 21 -5.11 23.44 -20.08
CA LEU A 21 -4.34 23.91 -18.93
C LEU A 21 -5.23 24.18 -17.71
N GLN A 22 -6.44 24.74 -17.91
CA GLN A 22 -7.39 24.92 -16.80
C GLN A 22 -7.88 23.59 -16.24
N LYS A 23 -8.12 22.60 -17.10
CA LYS A 23 -8.48 21.24 -16.67
C LYS A 23 -7.36 20.60 -15.84
N ILE A 24 -6.11 20.65 -16.31
CA ILE A 24 -4.94 20.13 -15.59
C ILE A 24 -4.78 20.84 -14.24
N LYS A 25 -4.94 22.17 -14.20
CA LYS A 25 -4.90 22.93 -12.94
C LYS A 25 -5.93 22.42 -11.92
N LYS A 26 -7.15 22.15 -12.37
CA LYS A 26 -8.23 21.62 -11.51
C LYS A 26 -7.93 20.20 -11.01
N GLU A 27 -7.37 19.36 -11.87
CA GLU A 27 -6.97 17.99 -11.51
C GLU A 27 -5.82 17.97 -10.50
N VAL A 28 -4.75 18.76 -10.72
CA VAL A 28 -3.65 18.88 -9.75
C VAL A 28 -4.14 19.46 -8.43
N ALA A 29 -5.01 20.48 -8.47
CA ALA A 29 -5.63 21.06 -7.29
C ALA A 29 -6.50 20.04 -6.52
N SER A 30 -7.13 19.08 -7.18
CA SER A 30 -7.89 18.03 -6.47
C SER A 30 -7.01 17.07 -5.65
N ILE A 31 -5.69 17.06 -5.89
CA ILE A 31 -4.74 16.15 -5.26
C ILE A 31 -3.79 16.88 -4.29
N LYS A 32 -3.24 18.03 -4.68
CA LYS A 32 -2.22 18.80 -3.93
C LYS A 32 -2.67 20.26 -3.67
N HIS A 33 -3.95 20.48 -3.38
CA HIS A 33 -4.42 21.82 -2.99
C HIS A 33 -3.65 22.34 -1.77
N PRO A 34 -3.22 23.61 -1.72
CA PRO A 34 -2.51 24.16 -0.56
C PRO A 34 -3.30 24.10 0.76
N ASN A 35 -4.63 24.10 0.67
CA ASN A 35 -5.55 24.00 1.81
C ASN A 35 -6.05 22.56 2.08
N LEU A 36 -5.55 21.54 1.37
CA LEU A 36 -5.84 20.14 1.70
C LEU A 36 -5.06 19.77 2.96
N ASN A 37 -5.76 19.31 4.00
CA ASN A 37 -5.13 18.83 5.25
C ASN A 37 -4.65 17.38 5.17
N ILE A 38 -4.92 16.67 4.07
CA ILE A 38 -4.60 15.24 3.91
C ILE A 38 -3.59 15.09 2.79
N ASP A 39 -2.42 14.53 3.11
CA ASP A 39 -1.50 14.06 2.08
C ASP A 39 -1.86 12.64 1.66
N HIS A 40 -2.70 12.54 0.62
CA HIS A 40 -3.19 11.25 0.13
C HIS A 40 -2.06 10.31 -0.33
N PHE A 41 -0.99 10.85 -0.91
CA PHE A 41 0.11 10.03 -1.44
C PHE A 41 0.98 9.47 -0.32
N GLY A 42 1.40 10.31 0.63
CA GLY A 42 2.11 9.87 1.83
C GLY A 42 1.30 8.85 2.63
N THR A 43 0.02 9.13 2.88
CA THR A 43 -0.85 8.24 3.65
C THR A 43 -0.98 6.84 3.02
N VAL A 44 -1.17 6.77 1.69
CA VAL A 44 -1.30 5.47 1.01
C VAL A 44 0.05 4.73 0.95
N ALA A 45 1.15 5.45 0.73
CA ALA A 45 2.49 4.87 0.75
C ALA A 45 2.85 4.27 2.13
N ASP A 46 2.50 4.99 3.19
CA ASP A 46 2.67 4.55 4.58
C ASP A 46 1.81 3.32 4.88
N GLN A 47 0.55 3.31 4.44
CA GLN A 47 -0.34 2.15 4.58
C GLN A 47 0.18 0.92 3.84
N LEU A 48 0.67 1.08 2.61
CA LEU A 48 1.25 -0.03 1.84
C LEU A 48 2.51 -0.59 2.52
N THR A 49 3.33 0.29 3.09
CA THR A 49 4.52 -0.11 3.86
C THR A 49 4.15 -0.84 5.14
N ALA A 50 3.12 -0.37 5.86
CA ALA A 50 2.60 -1.01 7.06
C ALA A 50 2.03 -2.41 6.75
N ILE A 51 1.30 -2.55 5.64
CA ILE A 51 0.80 -3.86 5.17
C ILE A 51 1.98 -4.78 4.86
N ALA A 52 2.98 -4.32 4.10
CA ALA A 52 4.16 -5.12 3.80
C ALA A 52 4.84 -5.61 5.09
N LYS A 53 5.04 -4.72 6.06
CA LYS A 53 5.67 -5.06 7.33
C LYS A 53 4.85 -6.07 8.15
N ALA A 54 3.55 -5.84 8.31
CA ALA A 54 2.70 -6.76 9.03
C ALA A 54 2.65 -8.15 8.38
N THR A 55 2.69 -8.24 7.04
CA THR A 55 2.74 -9.54 6.35
C THR A 55 4.09 -10.24 6.48
N GLU A 56 5.19 -9.48 6.59
CA GLU A 56 6.53 -10.00 6.90
C GLU A 56 6.54 -10.60 8.31
N ASP A 57 6.10 -9.83 9.32
CA ASP A 57 6.09 -10.26 10.72
C ASP A 57 5.20 -11.50 10.94
N ALA A 58 4.04 -11.54 10.27
CA ALA A 58 3.17 -12.70 10.29
C ALA A 58 3.82 -13.94 9.66
N THR A 59 4.58 -13.75 8.57
CA THR A 59 5.29 -14.84 7.89
C THR A 59 6.46 -15.35 8.72
N GLU A 60 7.21 -14.46 9.37
CA GLU A 60 8.25 -14.82 10.34
C GLU A 60 7.67 -15.68 11.47
N THR A 61 6.56 -15.23 12.08
CA THR A 61 5.86 -15.99 13.13
C THR A 61 5.43 -17.38 12.66
N ILE A 62 4.92 -17.51 11.43
CA ILE A 62 4.52 -18.80 10.84
C ILE A 62 5.73 -19.71 10.65
N MET A 63 6.84 -19.17 10.14
CA MET A 63 8.07 -19.94 9.92
C MET A 63 8.65 -20.43 11.25
N GLU A 64 8.79 -19.55 12.25
CA GLU A 64 9.27 -19.92 13.60
C GLU A 64 8.38 -20.99 14.25
N SER A 65 7.05 -20.82 14.17
CA SER A 65 6.12 -21.83 14.68
C SER A 65 6.27 -23.17 13.97
N THR A 66 6.54 -23.14 12.67
CA THR A 66 6.74 -24.35 11.85
C THR A 66 8.07 -25.04 12.17
N GLU A 67 9.14 -24.27 12.43
CA GLU A 67 10.41 -24.77 12.95
C GLU A 67 10.23 -25.46 14.30
N GLY A 68 9.53 -24.81 15.24
CA GLY A 68 9.23 -25.42 16.54
C GLY A 68 8.41 -26.70 16.43
N ILE A 69 7.44 -26.77 15.51
CA ILE A 69 6.71 -28.01 15.21
C ILE A 69 7.65 -29.10 14.68
N ASN A 70 8.59 -28.74 13.80
CA ASN A 70 9.55 -29.68 13.25
C ASN A 70 10.46 -30.29 14.35
N ASP A 71 10.93 -29.46 15.29
CA ASP A 71 11.77 -29.90 16.40
C ASP A 71 11.03 -30.90 17.29
N VAL A 72 9.78 -30.60 17.68
CA VAL A 72 8.93 -31.51 18.46
C VAL A 72 8.70 -32.83 17.73
N ILE A 73 8.54 -32.80 16.40
CA ILE A 73 8.37 -34.00 15.57
C ILE A 73 9.65 -34.84 15.56
N LEU A 74 10.83 -34.22 15.49
CA LEU A 74 12.11 -34.91 15.54
C LEU A 74 12.34 -35.55 16.90
N GLU A 75 12.07 -34.84 18.01
CA GLU A 75 12.12 -35.41 19.36
C GLU A 75 11.18 -36.61 19.52
N LEU A 76 9.94 -36.50 19.01
CA LEU A 76 8.97 -37.59 19.04
C LEU A 76 9.44 -38.81 18.23
N ARG A 77 10.12 -38.58 17.11
CA ARG A 77 10.67 -39.66 16.25
C ARG A 77 11.72 -40.50 16.98
N GLU A 78 12.52 -39.89 17.86
CA GLU A 78 13.51 -40.62 18.67
C GLU A 78 12.87 -41.51 19.74
N GLN A 79 11.71 -41.12 20.26
CA GLN A 79 11.01 -41.84 21.32
C GLN A 79 10.17 -43.03 20.80
N ILE A 80 9.66 -42.93 19.56
CA ILE A 80 8.78 -43.96 18.99
C ILE A 80 9.58 -45.08 18.32
N LYS A 81 9.45 -46.31 18.86
CA LYS A 81 10.10 -47.53 18.33
C LYS A 81 9.26 -48.31 17.30
N TYR A 82 8.07 -47.82 16.96
CA TYR A 82 7.16 -48.48 16.02
C TYR A 82 7.57 -48.19 14.57
N ALA A 83 7.92 -49.23 13.80
CA ALA A 83 8.41 -49.10 12.43
C ALA A 83 7.42 -48.42 11.47
N GLY A 84 6.11 -48.56 11.68
CA GLY A 84 5.09 -47.91 10.86
C GLY A 84 4.94 -46.40 11.12
N ALA A 85 5.55 -45.86 12.18
CA ALA A 85 5.50 -44.43 12.48
C ALA A 85 6.40 -43.60 11.55
N ALA A 86 7.48 -44.20 11.02
CA ALA A 86 8.43 -43.53 10.13
C ALA A 86 7.76 -42.87 8.91
N TYR A 87 6.78 -43.56 8.32
CA TYR A 87 5.99 -43.04 7.20
C TYR A 87 5.28 -41.72 7.53
N TYR A 88 4.73 -41.58 8.74
CA TYR A 88 4.04 -40.37 9.15
C TYR A 88 5.01 -39.22 9.41
N PHE A 89 6.17 -39.50 10.00
CA PHE A 89 7.23 -38.51 10.22
C PHE A 89 7.73 -37.92 8.90
N ASP A 90 8.02 -38.77 7.92
CA ASP A 90 8.47 -38.31 6.60
C ASP A 90 7.39 -37.50 5.88
N LYS A 91 6.10 -37.87 6.06
CA LYS A 91 4.96 -37.11 5.53
C LYS A 91 4.84 -35.74 6.20
N MET A 92 5.06 -35.63 7.50
CA MET A 92 5.05 -34.35 8.22
C MET A 92 6.21 -33.46 7.79
N ALA A 93 7.43 -34.01 7.69
CA ALA A 93 8.59 -33.27 7.19
C ALA A 93 8.35 -32.69 5.79
N GLY A 94 7.73 -33.48 4.89
CA GLY A 94 7.35 -32.99 3.57
C GLY A 94 6.31 -31.85 3.60
N LYS A 95 5.39 -31.84 4.58
CA LYS A 95 4.44 -30.73 4.76
C LYS A 95 5.12 -29.47 5.29
N ILE A 96 6.05 -29.62 6.22
CA ILE A 96 6.86 -28.53 6.76
C ILE A 96 7.70 -27.87 5.65
N SER A 97 8.35 -28.66 4.80
CA SER A 97 9.10 -28.11 3.65
C SER A 97 8.20 -27.31 2.70
N LEU A 98 6.98 -27.78 2.43
CA LEU A 98 6.02 -27.04 1.59
C LEU A 98 5.59 -25.71 2.23
N ILE A 99 5.49 -25.63 3.56
CA ILE A 99 5.18 -24.38 4.26
C ILE A 99 6.32 -23.37 4.07
N PHE A 100 7.57 -23.78 4.27
CA PHE A 100 8.73 -22.90 4.04
C PHE A 100 8.80 -22.41 2.60
N GLU A 101 8.59 -23.30 1.63
CA GLU A 101 8.58 -22.94 0.21
C GLU A 101 7.45 -21.93 -0.09
N ALA A 102 6.24 -22.17 0.44
CA ALA A 102 5.12 -21.25 0.26
C ALA A 102 5.39 -19.87 0.89
N CYS A 103 5.98 -19.83 2.08
CA CYS A 103 6.32 -18.58 2.78
C CYS A 103 7.45 -17.81 2.08
N SER A 104 8.35 -18.49 1.37
CA SER A 104 9.45 -17.83 0.64
C SER A 104 8.98 -16.86 -0.46
N PHE A 105 7.75 -17.02 -0.97
CA PHE A 105 7.15 -16.09 -1.94
C PHE A 105 6.82 -14.70 -1.35
N GLN A 106 6.81 -14.55 -0.03
CA GLN A 106 6.56 -13.27 0.63
C GLN A 106 7.62 -12.21 0.29
N ASP A 107 8.89 -12.60 0.11
CA ASP A 107 9.97 -11.68 -0.26
C ASP A 107 9.68 -10.96 -1.60
N ILE A 108 9.19 -11.71 -2.60
CA ILE A 108 8.78 -11.14 -3.89
C ILE A 108 7.62 -10.14 -3.72
N THR A 109 6.71 -10.40 -2.77
CA THR A 109 5.58 -9.52 -2.48
C THR A 109 6.07 -8.22 -1.81
N GLY A 110 6.95 -8.32 -0.82
CA GLY A 110 7.59 -7.16 -0.19
C GLY A 110 8.33 -6.27 -1.19
N GLN A 111 9.12 -6.88 -2.08
CA GLN A 111 9.83 -6.15 -3.15
C GLN A 111 8.87 -5.44 -4.12
N ARG A 112 7.75 -6.08 -4.48
CA ARG A 112 6.73 -5.47 -5.36
C ARG A 112 6.06 -4.28 -4.69
N ILE A 113 5.71 -4.39 -3.41
CA ILE A 113 5.13 -3.28 -2.65
C ILE A 113 6.12 -2.12 -2.56
N ALA A 114 7.38 -2.40 -2.22
CA ALA A 114 8.44 -1.38 -2.18
C ALA A 114 8.60 -0.66 -3.53
N LYS A 115 8.48 -1.38 -4.64
CA LYS A 115 8.48 -0.78 -5.98
C LYS A 115 7.27 0.13 -6.21
N ILE A 116 6.07 -0.29 -5.82
CA ILE A 116 4.85 0.53 -5.92
C ILE A 116 5.02 1.83 -5.13
N VAL A 117 5.47 1.76 -3.89
CA VAL A 117 5.75 2.93 -3.03
C VAL A 117 6.74 3.88 -3.70
N LYS A 118 7.82 3.34 -4.28
CA LYS A 118 8.80 4.16 -5.01
C LYS A 118 8.19 4.90 -6.21
N GLU A 119 7.36 4.24 -7.01
CA GLU A 119 6.69 4.88 -8.15
C GLU A 119 5.69 5.94 -7.69
N MET A 120 4.96 5.69 -6.59
CA MET A 120 4.06 6.68 -5.99
C MET A 120 4.82 7.95 -5.56
N ASN A 121 5.98 7.81 -4.92
CA ASN A 121 6.81 8.95 -4.52
C ASN A 121 7.32 9.75 -5.74
N LEU A 122 7.57 9.08 -6.87
CA LEU A 122 7.97 9.75 -8.12
C LEU A 122 6.81 10.55 -8.74
N ILE A 123 5.60 9.98 -8.72
CA ILE A 123 4.39 10.70 -9.14
C ILE A 123 4.16 11.92 -8.24
N GLU A 124 4.32 11.77 -6.93
CA GLU A 124 4.22 12.87 -5.99
C GLU A 124 5.24 13.98 -6.28
N GLY A 125 6.51 13.65 -6.53
CA GLY A 125 7.52 14.64 -6.89
C GLY A 125 7.18 15.39 -8.20
N THR A 126 6.58 14.71 -9.16
CA THR A 126 6.11 15.31 -10.42
C THR A 126 4.94 16.26 -10.17
N LEU A 127 3.98 15.88 -9.32
CA LEU A 127 2.87 16.74 -8.91
C LEU A 127 3.36 17.98 -8.16
N ASN A 128 4.32 17.82 -7.24
CA ASN A 128 4.93 18.95 -6.54
C ASN A 128 5.62 19.91 -7.51
N SER A 129 6.31 19.38 -8.53
CA SER A 129 6.91 20.20 -9.59
C SER A 129 5.86 20.96 -10.42
N LEU A 130 4.73 20.32 -10.71
CA LEU A 130 3.60 20.96 -11.39
C LEU A 130 2.99 22.08 -10.54
N VAL A 131 2.83 21.89 -9.23
CA VAL A 131 2.35 22.94 -8.31
C VAL A 131 3.27 24.17 -8.36
N VAL A 132 4.60 23.97 -8.34
CA VAL A 132 5.58 25.07 -8.47
C VAL A 132 5.42 25.81 -9.80
N ILE A 133 5.26 25.09 -10.91
CA ILE A 133 5.09 25.70 -12.26
C ILE A 133 3.77 26.48 -12.36
N LEU A 134 2.68 25.92 -11.83
CA LEU A 134 1.34 26.51 -11.91
C LEU A 134 1.14 27.67 -10.93
N GLY A 135 1.95 27.71 -9.86
CA GLY A 135 1.96 28.73 -8.82
C GLY A 135 0.90 28.50 -7.74
N GLU A 136 1.31 28.53 -6.48
CA GLU A 136 0.44 28.25 -5.33
C GLU A 136 -0.80 29.15 -5.26
N GLY A 137 -0.65 30.44 -5.57
CA GLY A 137 -1.77 31.39 -5.60
C GLY A 137 -2.80 31.09 -6.71
N GLY A 138 -2.38 30.45 -7.80
CA GLY A 138 -3.27 30.02 -8.87
C GLY A 138 -4.03 28.74 -8.55
N LEU A 139 -3.43 27.84 -7.76
CA LEU A 139 -4.12 26.65 -7.25
C LEU A 139 -5.05 26.98 -6.08
N ALA A 140 -4.62 27.81 -5.13
CA ALA A 140 -5.42 28.18 -3.95
C ALA A 140 -6.70 28.96 -4.30
N ALA A 141 -6.73 29.60 -5.48
CA ALA A 141 -7.90 30.29 -6.01
C ALA A 141 -8.94 29.34 -6.62
N LEU A 142 -8.60 28.07 -6.84
CA LEU A 142 -9.54 27.08 -7.36
C LEU A 142 -10.45 26.57 -6.23
N PRO A 143 -11.73 26.32 -6.51
CA PRO A 143 -12.63 25.76 -5.52
C PRO A 143 -12.19 24.34 -5.15
N LEU A 144 -12.03 24.10 -3.85
CA LEU A 144 -11.88 22.77 -3.28
C LEU A 144 -13.18 22.01 -3.43
N ASP A 145 -13.14 20.87 -4.12
CA ASP A 145 -14.28 19.96 -4.24
C ASP A 145 -14.16 18.85 -3.20
N GLU A 146 -14.51 19.17 -1.95
CA GLU A 146 -14.42 18.26 -0.78
C GLU A 146 -15.19 16.94 -0.96
N LYS A 147 -16.16 16.91 -1.87
CA LYS A 147 -16.94 15.69 -2.17
C LYS A 147 -16.15 14.61 -2.89
N LYS A 148 -15.05 14.96 -3.60
CA LYS A 148 -14.14 13.97 -4.20
C LYS A 148 -13.05 13.48 -3.24
N ILE A 149 -12.82 14.22 -2.17
CA ILE A 149 -11.79 13.94 -1.16
C ILE A 149 -12.28 12.84 -0.18
N ASN A 150 -13.60 12.72 -0.01
CA ASN A 150 -14.27 11.80 0.93
C ASN A 150 -14.92 10.56 0.28
N ASP A 151 -14.50 10.15 -0.92
CA ASP A 151 -14.87 8.80 -1.42
C ASP A 151 -14.03 7.70 -0.74
N GLY A 152 -14.02 7.72 0.60
CA GLY A 152 -13.76 6.56 1.44
C GLY A 152 -15.04 5.74 1.62
N SER A 153 -15.99 5.84 0.68
CA SER A 153 -17.26 5.14 0.71
C SER A 153 -17.19 3.77 0.02
N ASP A 154 -16.00 3.15 0.01
CA ASP A 154 -15.93 1.71 -0.15
C ASP A 154 -16.42 1.12 1.18
N GLY A 155 -17.70 0.77 1.19
CA GLY A 155 -18.55 0.73 2.36
C GLY A 155 -18.01 -0.07 3.53
N ASP A 156 -18.02 0.56 4.71
CA ASP A 156 -18.45 0.05 6.02
C ASP A 156 -18.13 -1.42 6.39
N VAL A 157 -17.04 -1.95 5.86
CA VAL A 157 -16.33 -3.06 6.47
C VAL A 157 -15.28 -2.38 7.32
N VAL A 158 -15.48 -2.40 8.63
CA VAL A 158 -14.42 -2.11 9.61
C VAL A 158 -13.31 -3.14 9.35
N MET A 159 -12.42 -2.83 8.42
CA MET A 159 -11.22 -3.60 8.18
C MET A 159 -10.28 -3.23 9.32
N THR A 160 -10.27 -4.04 10.37
CA THR A 160 -9.17 -4.08 11.33
C THR A 160 -7.94 -4.63 10.60
N GLY A 161 -7.33 -3.77 9.78
CA GLY A 161 -5.99 -3.98 9.25
C GLY A 161 -4.94 -3.80 10.36
N PRO A 162 -3.67 -4.11 10.07
CA PRO A 162 -2.57 -3.84 10.99
C PRO A 162 -2.58 -2.37 11.37
N GLN A 163 -2.79 -2.09 12.65
CA GLN A 163 -2.80 -0.71 13.15
C GLN A 163 -1.39 -0.15 13.09
N LEU A 164 -1.26 1.12 12.68
CA LEU A 164 0.03 1.80 12.68
C LEU A 164 0.60 1.80 14.12
N ASN A 165 1.92 1.81 14.25
CA ASN A 165 2.59 1.77 15.56
C ASN A 165 1.99 2.84 16.50
N ASN A 166 1.50 2.41 17.66
CA ASN A 166 0.77 3.19 18.70
C ASN A 166 -0.74 3.44 18.49
N GLU A 167 -1.37 2.86 17.47
CA GLU A 167 -2.84 2.87 17.30
C GLU A 167 -3.51 1.55 17.76
N GLY A 168 -2.68 0.61 18.22
CA GLY A 168 -3.00 -0.69 18.82
C GLY A 168 -3.77 -0.62 20.15
N VAL A 169 -4.73 -1.53 20.38
CA VAL A 169 -5.16 -1.85 21.76
C VAL A 169 -3.94 -2.42 22.50
N SER A 170 -3.57 -1.82 23.62
CA SER A 170 -2.37 -2.26 24.36
C SER A 170 -2.61 -3.62 25.03
N GLN A 171 -1.56 -4.43 25.20
CA GLN A 171 -1.67 -5.70 25.95
C GLN A 171 -2.23 -5.50 27.35
N SER A 172 -1.93 -4.35 27.97
CA SER A 172 -2.47 -3.97 29.28
C SER A 172 -4.00 -3.73 29.29
N ASP A 173 -4.60 -3.45 28.13
CA ASP A 173 -6.05 -3.29 27.98
C ASP A 173 -6.72 -4.63 27.67
N ILE A 174 -6.02 -5.55 27.00
CA ILE A 174 -6.46 -6.94 26.80
C ILE A 174 -6.54 -7.65 28.17
N ASP A 175 -5.51 -7.48 29.01
CA ASP A 175 -5.46 -8.14 30.31
C ASP A 175 -6.57 -7.67 31.27
N LYS A 176 -7.07 -6.43 31.13
CA LYS A 176 -8.21 -5.92 31.92
C LYS A 176 -9.56 -6.51 31.50
N LEU A 177 -9.66 -7.06 30.29
CA LEU A 177 -10.90 -7.64 29.75
C LEU A 177 -11.04 -9.13 30.07
N PHE A 178 -9.92 -9.83 30.27
CA PHE A 178 -9.88 -11.29 30.44
C PHE A 178 -9.19 -11.76 31.74
N GLY A 179 -8.67 -10.82 32.55
CA GLY A 179 -8.08 -11.08 33.87
C GLY A 179 -9.05 -10.92 35.03
#